data_AF-A0A1Y1V2W1-F1
#
_entry.id   AF-A0A1Y1V2W1-F1
#
_cell.length_a   1.000
_cell.length_b   1.000
_cell.length_c   1.000
_cell.angle_alpha   90.00
_cell.angle_beta   90.00
_cell.angle_gamma   90.00
#
_symmetry.space_group_name_H-M   'P 1'
#
loop_
_entity.id
_entity.type
_entity.pdbx_description
1 polymer ?
#
loop_
_entity_poly.entity_id
_entity_poly.type
_entity_poly.pdbx_seq_one_letter_code
_entity_poly.pdbx_strand_id
1 'polypeptide(L)'
;MDGNKCFKLENSKYCSNFNGHYVIKRKGFNNTESFDQYLQKYFEFEDSYKKFLVDNFKCSNQNLPDFRYRRSFICNNYVVIPYISNNINLCESQISNDKNANIIPYCYTSCSAAVDSIEEIVKDKQYDCSQVEVQNRINGYKTSCKGNNSEVSECVLGMGDEIKYCGYSNNEDKKKYCQQNKAITDECCSDNYEADGYIFRKDKAGESSSKLTTVLFVLTLIASTIITVLLYIYRQKRSKKNIKYMRQLDDNQSENSTKLPYEDDEGNTSYTVKSSENNLFYVFHEYIPKINDEIQLNVSDIVRVKKIFDDGWAYGTNISTDCEGALPLACCIEYHSSISTMMMSYSAPPLGPVNHRESSLIT
;
A
#
# COMPACT_ATOMS: atom_id res chain seq x y z
N MET A 1 -33.48 15.95 -6.99
CA MET A 1 -34.09 15.42 -5.75
C MET A 1 -33.12 14.43 -5.14
N ASP A 2 -32.15 14.93 -4.38
CA ASP A 2 -31.04 14.15 -3.84
C ASP A 2 -31.46 13.60 -2.47
N GLY A 3 -32.20 12.48 -2.51
CA GLY A 3 -32.63 11.79 -1.30
C GLY A 3 -31.42 11.30 -0.53
N ASN A 4 -31.35 11.63 0.75
CA ASN A 4 -30.31 11.29 1.73
C ASN A 4 -29.68 9.89 1.51
N LYS A 5 -28.65 9.78 0.66
CA LYS A 5 -28.07 8.50 0.16
C LYS A 5 -27.28 7.73 1.19
N CYS A 6 -26.97 8.38 2.31
CA CYS A 6 -26.10 7.88 3.34
C CYS A 6 -26.75 8.07 4.70
N PHE A 7 -26.27 7.34 5.68
CA PHE A 7 -26.59 7.54 7.09
C PHE A 7 -25.29 7.55 7.88
N LYS A 8 -25.29 8.31 8.97
CA LYS A 8 -24.20 8.33 9.92
C LYS A 8 -24.31 7.12 10.84
N LEU A 9 -23.21 6.41 11.03
CA LEU A 9 -23.13 5.27 11.92
C LEU A 9 -23.06 5.77 13.36
N GLU A 10 -24.02 5.35 14.17
CA GLU A 10 -24.14 5.77 15.57
C GLU A 10 -24.46 4.56 16.45
N ASN A 11 -23.67 4.35 17.50
CA ASN A 11 -23.83 3.23 18.45
C ASN A 11 -23.87 1.85 17.77
N SER A 12 -23.09 1.64 16.70
CA SER A 12 -23.00 0.32 16.07
C SER A 12 -22.40 -0.71 17.04
N LYS A 13 -23.07 -1.86 17.14
CA LYS A 13 -22.64 -2.99 17.95
C LYS A 13 -21.42 -3.70 17.35
N TYR A 14 -21.36 -3.80 16.02
CA TYR A 14 -20.29 -4.54 15.35
C TYR A 14 -19.14 -3.65 14.89
N CYS A 15 -19.41 -2.39 14.55
CA CYS A 15 -18.45 -1.42 14.02
C CYS A 15 -18.26 -0.20 14.95
N SER A 16 -18.19 -0.40 16.26
CA SER A 16 -18.18 0.67 17.27
C SER A 16 -17.06 1.70 17.08
N ASN A 17 -15.86 1.28 16.68
CA ASN A 17 -14.71 2.16 16.48
C ASN A 17 -14.84 3.01 15.20
N PHE A 18 -15.81 2.70 14.35
CA PHE A 18 -16.18 3.47 13.17
C PHE A 18 -17.40 4.37 13.41
N ASN A 19 -17.94 4.45 14.63
CA ASN A 19 -19.02 5.40 14.94
C ASN A 19 -18.62 6.83 14.52
N GLY A 20 -19.61 7.56 14.00
CA GLY A 20 -19.47 8.86 13.38
C GLY A 20 -19.16 8.84 11.88
N HIS A 21 -18.74 7.70 11.31
CA HIS A 21 -18.54 7.58 9.86
C HIS A 21 -19.86 7.52 9.11
N TYR A 22 -19.84 7.92 7.84
CA TYR A 22 -20.99 7.77 6.95
C TYR A 22 -20.96 6.43 6.21
N VAL A 23 -22.14 5.84 6.01
CA VAL A 23 -22.33 4.59 5.27
C VAL A 23 -23.35 4.82 4.16
N ILE A 24 -23.07 4.29 2.97
CA ILE A 24 -24.00 4.34 1.83
C ILE A 24 -25.17 3.39 2.10
N LYS A 25 -26.40 3.89 1.95
CA LYS A 25 -27.61 3.04 2.04
C LYS A 25 -27.59 1.98 0.96
N ARG A 26 -27.89 0.72 1.31
CA ARG A 26 -27.97 -0.40 0.37
C ARG A 26 -29.29 -1.12 0.51
N LYS A 27 -29.64 -1.94 -0.50
CA LYS A 27 -30.72 -2.91 -0.36
C LYS A 27 -30.33 -3.90 0.75
N GLY A 28 -30.96 -3.77 1.92
CA GLY A 28 -30.67 -4.57 3.11
C GLY A 28 -30.34 -3.75 4.36
N PHE A 29 -29.90 -2.48 4.22
CA PHE A 29 -29.69 -1.60 5.37
C PHE A 29 -29.71 -0.12 4.97
N ASN A 30 -30.30 0.71 5.83
CA ASN A 30 -30.43 2.15 5.59
C ASN A 30 -30.25 3.02 6.85
N ASN A 31 -29.94 2.41 7.99
CA ASN A 31 -29.65 3.01 9.29
C ASN A 31 -28.72 2.07 10.09
N THR A 32 -28.21 2.52 11.24
CA THR A 32 -27.27 1.69 12.05
C THR A 32 -27.87 0.36 12.48
N GLU A 33 -29.14 0.31 12.86
CA GLU A 33 -29.79 -0.93 13.33
C GLU A 33 -29.86 -2.00 12.23
N SER A 34 -30.38 -1.63 11.06
CA SER A 34 -30.43 -2.53 9.90
C SER A 34 -29.04 -2.90 9.37
N PHE A 35 -28.06 -2.01 9.52
CA PHE A 35 -26.66 -2.29 9.19
C PHE A 35 -26.06 -3.33 10.14
N ASP A 36 -26.30 -3.20 11.44
CA ASP A 36 -25.86 -4.19 12.43
C ASP A 36 -26.54 -5.54 12.18
N GLN A 37 -27.84 -5.57 11.93
CA GLN A 37 -28.57 -6.80 11.55
C GLN A 37 -27.97 -7.43 10.29
N TYR A 38 -27.55 -6.63 9.31
CA TYR A 38 -26.88 -7.13 8.12
C TYR A 38 -25.49 -7.73 8.42
N LEU A 39 -24.76 -7.15 9.38
CA LEU A 39 -23.42 -7.60 9.77
C LEU A 39 -23.40 -8.78 10.74
N GLN A 40 -24.50 -9.03 11.46
CA GLN A 40 -24.67 -10.16 12.37
C GLN A 40 -24.15 -11.48 11.78
N LYS A 41 -24.43 -11.75 10.51
CA LYS A 41 -24.03 -12.96 9.79
C LYS A 41 -22.51 -13.13 9.58
N TYR A 42 -21.70 -12.13 9.89
CA TYR A 42 -20.23 -12.17 9.79
C TYR A 42 -19.55 -12.24 11.17
N PHE A 43 -20.28 -11.99 12.26
CA PHE A 43 -19.69 -11.76 13.58
C PHE A 43 -20.31 -12.52 14.75
N GLU A 44 -21.59 -12.91 14.68
CA GLU A 44 -22.31 -13.37 15.87
C GLU A 44 -22.09 -14.84 16.22
N PHE A 45 -21.86 -15.69 15.21
CA PHE A 45 -21.65 -17.11 15.42
C PHE A 45 -20.18 -17.48 15.24
N GLU A 46 -19.74 -18.51 15.96
CA GLU A 46 -18.52 -19.25 15.63
C GLU A 46 -18.59 -19.61 14.13
N ASP A 47 -17.51 -19.36 13.39
CA ASP A 47 -17.41 -19.52 11.93
C ASP A 47 -18.20 -18.57 11.03
N SER A 48 -19.06 -17.68 11.56
CA SER A 48 -19.82 -16.72 10.74
C SER A 48 -18.92 -15.84 9.85
N TYR A 49 -17.69 -15.59 10.28
CA TYR A 49 -16.69 -14.87 9.48
C TYR A 49 -16.32 -15.50 8.15
N LYS A 50 -16.34 -16.83 8.10
CA LYS A 50 -15.99 -17.59 6.90
C LYS A 50 -16.92 -17.23 5.76
N LYS A 51 -18.14 -16.78 6.09
CA LYS A 51 -19.12 -16.27 5.13
C LYS A 51 -18.58 -15.10 4.31
N PHE A 52 -17.74 -14.23 4.87
CA PHE A 52 -17.11 -13.17 4.09
C PHE A 52 -16.25 -13.76 2.97
N LEU A 53 -15.40 -14.73 3.29
CA LEU A 53 -14.51 -15.39 2.33
C LEU A 53 -15.31 -16.22 1.32
N VAL A 54 -16.29 -17.00 1.76
CA VAL A 54 -17.15 -17.80 0.88
C VAL A 54 -17.96 -16.92 -0.08
N ASP A 55 -18.57 -15.84 0.42
CA ASP A 55 -19.41 -14.96 -0.41
C ASP A 55 -18.57 -14.23 -1.48
N ASN A 56 -17.34 -13.83 -1.15
CA ASN A 56 -16.45 -13.08 -2.06
C ASN A 56 -15.58 -13.97 -2.96
N PHE A 57 -15.09 -15.12 -2.48
CA PHE A 57 -14.10 -15.94 -3.20
C PHE A 57 -14.60 -17.33 -3.58
N LYS A 58 -15.86 -17.68 -3.25
CA LYS A 58 -16.52 -18.93 -3.65
C LYS A 58 -15.75 -20.19 -3.24
N CYS A 59 -15.22 -20.18 -2.01
CA CYS A 59 -14.53 -21.34 -1.44
C CYS A 59 -15.49 -22.50 -1.17
N SER A 60 -15.17 -23.68 -1.69
CA SER A 60 -15.99 -24.89 -1.51
C SER A 60 -15.82 -25.50 -0.12
N ASN A 61 -14.60 -25.44 0.45
CA ASN A 61 -14.31 -25.94 1.78
C ASN A 61 -14.60 -24.85 2.83
N GLN A 62 -15.48 -25.17 3.77
CA GLN A 62 -15.91 -24.22 4.81
C GLN A 62 -15.07 -24.28 6.09
N ASN A 63 -13.95 -25.01 6.11
CA ASN A 63 -13.02 -25.03 7.24
C ASN A 63 -11.96 -23.92 7.14
N LEU A 64 -12.39 -22.72 6.77
CA LEU A 64 -11.51 -21.56 6.59
C LEU A 64 -11.03 -21.00 7.94
N PRO A 65 -9.74 -20.66 8.10
CA PRO A 65 -9.25 -19.98 9.30
C PRO A 65 -9.75 -18.53 9.37
N ASP A 66 -9.68 -17.92 10.55
CA ASP A 66 -9.89 -16.47 10.70
C ASP A 66 -8.78 -15.70 9.97
N PHE A 67 -9.06 -14.46 9.59
CA PHE A 67 -8.07 -13.59 8.95
C PHE A 67 -7.81 -12.35 9.80
N ARG A 68 -6.61 -11.79 9.68
CA ARG A 68 -6.14 -10.69 10.52
C ARG A 68 -6.99 -9.43 10.30
N TYR A 69 -7.31 -8.73 11.39
CA TYR A 69 -8.18 -7.55 11.46
C TYR A 69 -9.54 -7.73 10.78
N ARG A 70 -10.14 -8.92 10.91
CA ARG A 70 -11.39 -9.28 10.24
C ARG A 70 -12.51 -8.25 10.37
N ARG A 71 -12.89 -7.94 11.61
CA ARG A 71 -14.00 -7.05 11.92
C ARG A 71 -13.66 -5.66 11.40
N SER A 72 -12.47 -5.15 11.74
CA SER A 72 -11.99 -3.86 11.25
C SER A 72 -12.06 -3.74 9.73
N PHE A 73 -11.56 -4.73 9.02
CA PHE A 73 -11.53 -4.76 7.56
C PHE A 73 -12.95 -4.78 6.97
N ILE A 74 -13.84 -5.62 7.50
CA ILE A 74 -15.23 -5.68 7.04
C ILE A 74 -15.94 -4.34 7.28
N CYS A 75 -15.80 -3.73 8.45
CA CYS A 75 -16.40 -2.42 8.75
C CYS A 75 -15.83 -1.32 7.84
N ASN A 76 -14.51 -1.32 7.61
CA ASN A 76 -13.86 -0.38 6.69
C ASN A 76 -14.43 -0.46 5.27
N ASN A 77 -14.82 -1.64 4.79
CA ASN A 77 -15.41 -1.82 3.45
C ASN A 77 -16.81 -1.19 3.28
N TYR A 78 -17.48 -0.78 4.37
CA TYR A 78 -18.81 -0.17 4.32
C TYR A 78 -18.82 1.33 4.60
N VAL A 79 -17.85 1.84 5.36
CA VAL A 79 -17.75 3.26 5.66
C VAL A 79 -17.22 4.06 4.47
N VAL A 80 -17.66 5.30 4.37
CA VAL A 80 -17.19 6.27 3.40
C VAL A 80 -16.19 7.18 4.09
N ILE A 81 -14.94 7.10 3.65
CA ILE A 81 -13.88 8.02 4.07
C ILE A 81 -13.66 8.98 2.91
N PRO A 82 -13.97 10.28 3.08
CA PRO A 82 -13.74 11.26 2.04
C PRO A 82 -12.23 11.32 1.70
N TYR A 83 -11.89 11.65 0.45
CA TYR A 83 -10.51 11.84 -0.04
C TYR A 83 -9.66 10.58 -0.29
N ILE A 84 -10.21 9.36 -0.12
CA ILE A 84 -9.55 8.09 -0.48
C ILE A 84 -10.08 7.50 -1.81
N SER A 85 -11.31 7.84 -2.21
CA SER A 85 -11.91 7.35 -3.46
C SER A 85 -11.60 8.29 -4.63
N ASN A 86 -10.74 7.86 -5.56
CA ASN A 86 -10.45 8.56 -6.83
C ASN A 86 -11.65 8.68 -7.80
N ASN A 87 -12.88 8.41 -7.35
CA ASN A 87 -14.10 8.78 -8.06
C ASN A 87 -15.36 8.69 -7.15
N ILE A 88 -16.21 9.70 -7.31
CA ILE A 88 -17.58 9.90 -6.79
C ILE A 88 -17.69 10.53 -5.39
N ASN A 89 -18.34 11.70 -5.38
CA ASN A 89 -18.87 12.51 -4.28
C ASN A 89 -19.94 11.76 -3.44
N LEU A 90 -19.70 10.50 -3.09
CA LEU A 90 -20.62 9.70 -2.29
C LEU A 90 -20.62 10.24 -0.86
N CYS A 91 -21.80 10.61 -0.37
CA CYS A 91 -22.00 11.21 0.95
C CYS A 91 -21.28 12.54 1.17
N GLU A 92 -20.58 13.12 0.19
CA GLU A 92 -19.74 14.31 0.37
C GLU A 92 -20.55 15.48 0.94
N SER A 93 -21.74 15.74 0.39
CA SER A 93 -22.60 16.82 0.88
C SER A 93 -23.06 16.58 2.32
N GLN A 94 -23.30 15.34 2.74
CA GLN A 94 -23.68 15.04 4.12
C GLN A 94 -22.49 15.12 5.07
N ILE A 95 -21.33 14.62 4.67
CA ILE A 95 -20.10 14.65 5.46
C ILE A 95 -19.62 16.09 5.65
N SER A 96 -19.53 16.87 4.57
CA SER A 96 -19.07 18.26 4.61
C SER A 96 -19.98 19.19 5.42
N ASN A 97 -21.27 18.85 5.56
CA ASN A 97 -22.23 19.60 6.37
C ASN A 97 -22.31 19.12 7.83
N ASP A 98 -21.74 17.96 8.18
CA ASP A 98 -21.70 17.43 9.53
C ASP A 98 -20.34 17.66 10.19
N LYS A 99 -20.28 18.67 11.07
CA LYS A 99 -19.06 19.00 11.84
C LYS A 99 -18.58 17.88 12.76
N ASN A 100 -19.44 16.91 13.06
CA ASN A 100 -19.13 15.78 13.93
C ASN A 100 -18.91 14.50 13.11
N ALA A 101 -18.79 14.58 11.79
CA ALA A 101 -18.47 13.43 10.96
C ALA A 101 -17.09 12.88 11.34
N ASN A 102 -17.01 11.58 11.58
CA ASN A 102 -15.74 10.91 11.74
C ASN A 102 -15.14 10.65 10.36
N ILE A 103 -13.94 11.18 10.14
CA ILE A 103 -13.18 11.05 8.90
C ILE A 103 -11.82 10.37 9.12
N ILE A 104 -11.61 9.79 10.31
CA ILE A 104 -10.37 9.10 10.66
C ILE A 104 -10.27 7.82 9.83
N PRO A 105 -9.27 7.69 8.94
CA PRO A 105 -9.18 6.56 8.04
C PRO A 105 -8.80 5.27 8.78
N TYR A 106 -9.06 4.12 8.16
CA TYR A 106 -8.50 2.85 8.62
C TYR A 106 -7.00 2.78 8.30
N CYS A 107 -6.19 2.30 9.25
CA CYS A 107 -4.74 2.28 9.09
C CYS A 107 -4.32 1.40 7.91
N TYR A 108 -3.40 1.91 7.08
CA TYR A 108 -2.81 1.17 5.97
C TYR A 108 -2.23 -0.17 6.43
N THR A 109 -1.48 -0.17 7.52
CA THR A 109 -0.81 -1.35 8.08
C THR A 109 -1.81 -2.45 8.47
N SER A 110 -2.89 -2.10 9.15
CA SER A 110 -3.95 -3.04 9.52
C SER A 110 -4.75 -3.52 8.31
N CYS A 111 -4.97 -2.63 7.34
CA CYS A 111 -5.64 -2.97 6.10
C CYS A 111 -4.81 -3.93 5.25
N SER A 112 -3.53 -3.63 5.02
CA SER A 112 -2.64 -4.49 4.26
C SER A 112 -2.48 -5.85 4.93
N ALA A 113 -2.31 -5.88 6.25
CA ALA A 113 -2.22 -7.13 7.01
C ALA A 113 -3.49 -7.99 6.88
N ALA A 114 -4.67 -7.38 6.82
CA ALA A 114 -5.92 -8.09 6.55
C ALA A 114 -5.95 -8.67 5.13
N VAL A 115 -5.57 -7.87 4.13
CA VAL A 115 -5.59 -8.30 2.73
C VAL A 115 -4.57 -9.39 2.45
N ASP A 116 -3.38 -9.30 3.03
CA ASP A 116 -2.34 -10.32 2.91
C ASP A 116 -2.79 -11.63 3.56
N SER A 117 -3.41 -11.55 4.75
CA SER A 117 -4.00 -12.72 5.43
C SER A 117 -5.12 -13.36 4.61
N ILE A 118 -6.02 -12.56 4.02
CA ILE A 118 -7.05 -13.06 3.10
C ILE A 118 -6.40 -13.74 1.89
N GLU A 119 -5.41 -13.11 1.26
CA GLU A 119 -4.73 -13.62 0.07
C GLU A 119 -4.04 -14.97 0.33
N GLU A 120 -3.40 -15.12 1.49
CA GLU A 120 -2.79 -16.38 1.93
C GLU A 120 -3.85 -17.50 1.99
N ILE A 121 -4.98 -17.24 2.66
CA ILE A 121 -6.06 -18.21 2.83
C ILE A 121 -6.68 -18.59 1.49
N VAL A 122 -7.03 -17.63 0.64
CA VAL A 122 -7.77 -17.92 -0.61
C VAL A 122 -6.90 -18.51 -1.72
N LYS A 123 -5.57 -18.43 -1.60
CA LYS A 123 -4.61 -19.10 -2.50
C LYS A 123 -4.26 -20.52 -2.06
N ASP A 124 -4.52 -20.87 -0.81
CA ASP A 124 -4.30 -22.24 -0.34
C ASP A 124 -5.30 -23.18 -1.02
N LYS A 125 -4.74 -24.17 -1.73
CA LYS A 125 -5.49 -25.18 -2.49
C LYS A 125 -6.38 -26.03 -1.59
N GLN A 126 -6.09 -26.12 -0.30
CA GLN A 126 -6.92 -26.84 0.67
C GLN A 126 -8.36 -26.30 0.72
N TYR A 127 -8.54 -25.01 0.48
CA TYR A 127 -9.85 -24.37 0.65
C TYR A 127 -10.69 -24.29 -0.63
N ASP A 128 -10.10 -24.62 -1.78
CA ASP A 128 -10.76 -24.68 -3.08
C ASP A 128 -11.57 -23.40 -3.39
N CYS A 129 -10.89 -22.24 -3.33
CA CYS A 129 -11.46 -20.93 -3.66
C CYS A 129 -11.30 -20.61 -5.15
N SER A 130 -12.26 -19.85 -5.71
CA SER A 130 -12.24 -19.40 -7.10
C SER A 130 -11.08 -18.46 -7.38
N GLN A 131 -10.09 -18.94 -8.12
CA GLN A 131 -8.91 -18.14 -8.49
C GLN A 131 -9.26 -16.95 -9.37
N VAL A 132 -10.37 -17.01 -10.13
CA VAL A 132 -10.90 -15.86 -10.88
C VAL A 132 -11.33 -14.74 -9.92
N GLU A 133 -12.06 -15.08 -8.86
CA GLU A 133 -12.47 -14.08 -7.85
C GLU A 133 -11.27 -13.54 -7.08
N VAL A 134 -10.25 -14.37 -6.80
CA VAL A 134 -8.99 -13.94 -6.18
C VAL A 134 -8.33 -12.85 -7.02
N GLN A 135 -8.12 -13.09 -8.31
CA GLN A 135 -7.50 -12.11 -9.20
C GLN A 135 -8.33 -10.82 -9.32
N ASN A 136 -9.66 -10.94 -9.37
CA ASN A 136 -10.55 -9.80 -9.51
C ASN A 136 -10.61 -8.91 -8.26
N ARG A 137 -10.40 -9.47 -7.06
CA ARG A 137 -10.68 -8.76 -5.80
C ARG A 137 -9.46 -8.34 -5.01
N ILE A 138 -8.43 -9.19 -4.93
CA ILE A 138 -7.26 -8.91 -4.06
C ILE A 138 -6.58 -7.61 -4.46
N ASN A 139 -6.36 -7.38 -5.75
CA ASN A 139 -5.76 -6.14 -6.23
C ASN A 139 -6.62 -4.92 -5.90
N GLY A 140 -7.95 -5.07 -5.97
CA GLY A 140 -8.91 -4.04 -5.54
C GLY A 140 -8.75 -3.72 -4.06
N TYR A 141 -8.69 -4.73 -3.19
CA TYR A 141 -8.48 -4.53 -1.76
C TYR A 141 -7.12 -3.91 -1.43
N LYS A 142 -6.03 -4.36 -2.06
CA LYS A 142 -4.69 -3.75 -1.90
C LYS A 142 -4.70 -2.27 -2.29
N THR A 143 -5.40 -1.94 -3.38
CA THR A 143 -5.55 -0.56 -3.85
C THR A 143 -6.38 0.27 -2.86
N SER A 144 -7.48 -0.28 -2.35
CA SER A 144 -8.32 0.38 -1.34
C SER A 144 -7.57 0.64 -0.03
N CYS A 145 -6.66 -0.25 0.38
CA CYS A 145 -5.84 -0.04 1.57
C CYS A 145 -4.88 1.14 1.41
N LYS A 146 -4.22 1.24 0.25
CA LYS A 146 -3.23 2.31 -0.04
C LYS A 146 -3.86 3.70 0.02
N GLY A 147 -5.08 3.86 -0.49
CA GLY A 147 -5.73 5.17 -0.59
C GLY A 147 -4.79 6.25 -1.16
N ASN A 148 -4.91 7.49 -0.64
CA ASN A 148 -3.94 8.57 -0.86
C ASN A 148 -2.93 8.69 0.32
N ASN A 149 -2.73 7.60 1.10
CA ASN A 149 -2.09 7.61 2.42
C ASN A 149 -0.56 7.61 2.40
N SER A 150 0.04 8.61 1.76
CA SER A 150 1.35 9.06 2.21
C SER A 150 1.13 10.03 3.37
N GLU A 151 1.17 9.51 4.61
CA GLU A 151 1.23 10.24 5.88
C GLU A 151 -0.08 10.73 6.55
N VAL A 152 -0.97 9.81 6.95
CA VAL A 152 -2.04 10.16 7.91
C VAL A 152 -1.50 10.20 9.35
N SER A 153 -1.76 11.30 10.07
CA SER A 153 -1.32 11.49 11.45
C SER A 153 -2.13 10.70 12.47
N GLU A 154 -3.35 10.29 12.11
CA GLU A 154 -4.26 9.52 12.95
C GLU A 154 -5.03 8.50 12.08
N CYS A 155 -5.14 7.25 12.53
CA CYS A 155 -5.92 6.22 11.85
C CYS A 155 -6.46 5.16 12.83
N VAL A 156 -7.54 4.47 12.45
CA VAL A 156 -8.11 3.34 13.22
C VAL A 156 -7.24 2.11 12.98
N LEU A 157 -6.61 1.57 14.03
CA LEU A 157 -5.77 0.37 13.95
C LEU A 157 -6.57 -0.92 13.92
N GLY A 158 -7.59 -1.03 14.77
CA GLY A 158 -8.24 -2.31 15.04
C GLY A 158 -9.52 -2.13 15.83
N MET A 159 -10.36 -3.16 15.88
CA MET A 159 -11.60 -3.13 16.66
C MET A 159 -11.53 -4.07 17.85
N GLY A 160 -12.03 -3.59 19.00
CA GLY A 160 -12.19 -4.40 20.21
C GLY A 160 -10.97 -5.24 20.55
N ASP A 161 -11.18 -6.54 20.73
CA ASP A 161 -10.13 -7.49 21.11
C ASP A 161 -9.15 -7.82 19.98
N GLU A 162 -9.40 -7.39 18.73
CA GLU A 162 -8.47 -7.66 17.63
C GLU A 162 -7.08 -7.11 17.93
N ILE A 163 -7.01 -5.91 18.50
CA ILE A 163 -5.73 -5.26 18.81
C ILE A 163 -4.97 -6.05 19.87
N LYS A 164 -5.69 -6.65 20.83
CA LYS A 164 -5.08 -7.48 21.88
C LYS A 164 -4.41 -8.74 21.31
N TYR A 165 -4.96 -9.28 20.24
CA TYR A 165 -4.42 -10.47 19.58
C TYR A 165 -3.89 -10.15 18.18
N CYS A 166 -3.35 -8.94 18.00
CA CYS A 166 -2.59 -8.59 16.81
C CYS A 166 -3.40 -8.73 15.49
N GLY A 167 -4.65 -8.32 15.54
CA GLY A 167 -5.65 -8.42 14.48
C GLY A 167 -6.51 -9.68 14.55
N TYR A 168 -6.17 -10.69 15.35
CA TYR A 168 -7.00 -11.90 15.46
C TYR A 168 -8.13 -11.74 16.48
N SER A 169 -9.21 -12.49 16.29
CA SER A 169 -10.36 -12.42 17.19
C SER A 169 -10.07 -12.92 18.60
N ASN A 170 -9.10 -13.83 18.75
CA ASN A 170 -8.73 -14.44 20.01
C ASN A 170 -7.26 -14.93 19.99
N ASN A 171 -6.76 -15.33 21.16
CA ASN A 171 -5.38 -15.83 21.31
C ASN A 171 -5.14 -17.19 20.65
N GLU A 172 -6.18 -18.01 20.46
CA GLU A 172 -6.05 -19.32 19.83
C GLU A 172 -5.74 -19.18 18.33
N ASP A 173 -6.45 -18.29 17.64
CA ASP A 173 -6.24 -18.04 16.21
C ASP A 173 -4.88 -17.36 15.96
N LYS A 174 -4.48 -16.42 16.84
CA LYS A 174 -3.11 -15.87 16.84
C LYS A 174 -2.06 -16.98 16.94
N LYS A 175 -2.23 -17.94 17.87
CA LYS A 175 -1.29 -19.05 18.05
C LYS A 175 -1.26 -19.97 16.85
N LYS A 176 -2.42 -20.31 16.26
CA LYS A 176 -2.50 -21.15 15.05
C LYS A 176 -1.70 -20.52 13.90
N TYR A 177 -1.90 -19.22 13.65
CA TYR A 177 -1.13 -18.47 12.67
C TYR A 177 0.37 -18.57 12.93
N CYS A 178 0.83 -18.22 14.13
CA CYS A 178 2.26 -18.22 14.46
C CYS A 178 2.90 -19.62 14.41
N GLN A 179 2.13 -20.68 14.68
CA GLN A 179 2.60 -22.05 14.58
C GLN A 179 2.76 -22.53 13.14
N GLN A 180 1.87 -22.10 12.24
CA GLN A 180 1.91 -22.43 10.81
C GLN A 180 3.01 -21.64 10.11
N ASN A 181 3.26 -20.40 10.56
CA ASN A 181 4.14 -19.43 9.90
C ASN A 181 5.45 -19.16 10.67
N LYS A 182 6.07 -20.22 11.22
CA LYS A 182 7.30 -20.13 12.05
C LYS A 182 8.51 -19.46 11.37
N ALA A 183 8.51 -19.34 10.05
CA ALA A 183 9.56 -18.68 9.29
C ALA A 183 9.34 -17.16 9.11
N ILE A 184 8.16 -16.65 9.49
CA ILE A 184 7.80 -15.23 9.30
C ILE A 184 8.35 -14.42 10.49
N THR A 185 9.11 -13.37 10.19
CA THR A 185 9.53 -12.34 11.14
C THR A 185 8.41 -11.32 11.39
N ASP A 186 7.23 -11.81 11.79
CA ASP A 186 6.11 -10.96 12.18
C ASP A 186 6.20 -10.66 13.68
N GLU A 187 6.25 -9.38 14.05
CA GLU A 187 6.22 -8.90 15.43
C GLU A 187 5.01 -9.45 16.20
N CYS A 188 3.92 -9.76 15.49
CA CYS A 188 2.76 -10.46 16.02
C CYS A 188 3.12 -11.73 16.81
N CYS A 189 4.07 -12.49 16.30
CA CYS A 189 4.48 -13.78 16.83
C CYS A 189 5.59 -13.70 17.87
N SER A 190 5.98 -12.49 18.25
CA SER A 190 6.85 -12.24 19.40
C SER A 190 6.14 -12.55 20.72
N ASP A 191 6.86 -13.15 21.66
CA ASP A 191 6.40 -13.38 23.04
C ASP A 191 6.10 -12.06 23.78
N ASN A 192 6.67 -10.94 23.31
CA ASN A 192 6.53 -9.61 23.91
C ASN A 192 5.58 -8.69 23.12
N TYR A 193 4.64 -9.23 22.34
CA TYR A 193 3.66 -8.39 21.63
C TYR A 193 2.83 -7.56 22.63
N GLU A 194 2.94 -6.23 22.53
CA GLU A 194 2.09 -5.29 23.26
C GLU A 194 1.04 -4.70 22.33
N ALA A 195 -0.20 -4.63 22.80
CA ALA A 195 -1.31 -4.09 22.04
C ALA A 195 -1.28 -2.57 22.08
N ASP A 196 -1.22 -1.94 20.89
CA ASP A 196 -1.41 -0.50 20.75
C ASP A 196 -2.83 -0.07 21.17
N GLY A 197 -3.06 1.24 21.28
CA GLY A 197 -4.42 1.77 21.29
C GLY A 197 -5.17 1.45 20.00
N TYR A 198 -6.50 1.55 19.99
CA TYR A 198 -7.29 1.33 18.76
C TYR A 198 -7.14 2.44 17.71
N ILE A 199 -6.57 3.57 18.11
CA ILE A 199 -6.20 4.66 17.23
C ILE A 199 -4.68 4.75 17.23
N PHE A 200 -4.08 4.64 16.05
CA PHE A 200 -2.70 5.01 15.86
C PHE A 200 -2.61 6.53 15.75
N ARG A 201 -1.66 7.12 16.47
CA ARG A 201 -1.26 8.51 16.29
C ARG A 201 0.21 8.51 15.92
N LYS A 202 0.55 9.14 14.80
CA LYS A 202 1.93 9.54 14.51
C LYS A 202 2.23 10.68 15.48
N ASP A 203 2.56 10.35 16.73
CA ASP A 203 3.11 11.32 17.65
C ASP A 203 4.21 12.06 16.90
N LYS A 204 4.24 13.40 16.97
CA LYS A 204 5.47 14.12 16.62
C LYS A 204 6.52 13.46 17.49
N ALA A 205 7.39 12.66 16.86
CA ALA A 205 8.35 11.81 17.53
C ALA A 205 8.85 12.56 18.76
N GLY A 206 8.46 12.04 19.93
CA GLY A 206 8.82 12.65 21.19
C GLY A 206 10.31 12.92 21.14
N GLU A 207 10.65 14.17 21.40
CA GLU A 207 11.96 14.64 21.76
C GLU A 207 12.42 13.84 23.00
N SER A 208 12.86 12.61 22.77
CA SER A 208 13.39 11.72 23.79
C SER A 208 14.68 11.12 23.26
N SER A 209 15.74 11.88 23.54
CA SER A 209 17.08 11.38 23.80
C SER A 209 17.75 10.57 22.69
N SER A 210 18.33 11.29 21.73
CA SER A 210 19.69 10.94 21.32
C SER A 210 20.62 12.15 21.40
N LYS A 211 20.85 12.66 22.63
CA LYS A 211 22.03 13.51 22.89
C LYS A 211 23.32 12.84 22.38
N LEU A 212 23.33 11.50 22.23
CA LEU A 212 24.42 10.73 21.65
C LEU A 212 24.67 11.04 20.17
N THR A 213 23.64 11.21 19.34
CA THR A 213 23.83 11.42 17.88
C THR A 213 24.33 12.82 17.58
N THR A 214 23.82 13.84 18.28
CA THR A 214 24.34 15.21 18.16
C THR A 214 25.79 15.31 18.63
N VAL A 215 26.15 14.65 19.74
CA VAL A 215 27.54 14.61 20.22
C VAL A 215 28.45 13.90 19.22
N LEU A 216 28.02 12.76 18.66
CA LEU A 216 28.78 12.05 17.63
C LEU A 216 28.98 12.90 16.37
N PHE A 217 27.96 13.63 15.92
CA PHE A 217 28.06 14.51 14.76
C PHE A 217 29.01 15.71 14.99
N VAL A 218 28.99 16.29 16.20
CA VAL A 218 29.94 17.36 16.56
C VAL A 218 31.37 16.83 16.63
N LEU A 219 31.57 15.63 17.20
CA LEU A 219 32.88 15.00 17.28
C LEU A 219 33.45 14.64 15.90
N THR A 220 32.61 14.18 14.95
CA THR A 220 33.06 13.90 13.58
C THR A 220 33.43 15.17 12.83
N LEU A 221 32.71 16.27 13.03
CA LEU A 221 33.07 17.58 12.46
C LEU A 221 34.39 18.11 13.03
N ILE A 222 34.62 17.96 14.34
CA ILE A 222 35.89 18.33 14.97
C ILE A 222 37.04 17.44 14.45
N ALA A 223 36.83 16.13 14.34
CA ALA A 223 37.84 15.24 13.78
C ALA A 223 38.17 15.56 12.31
N SER A 224 37.15 15.86 11.49
CA SER A 224 37.31 16.26 10.09
C SER A 224 38.10 17.57 9.94
N THR A 225 37.80 18.57 10.77
CA THR A 225 38.53 19.85 10.77
C THR A 225 39.99 19.67 11.22
N ILE A 226 40.25 18.82 12.21
CA ILE A 226 41.63 18.48 12.63
C ILE A 226 42.38 17.76 11.51
N ILE A 227 41.77 16.78 10.85
CA ILE A 227 42.38 16.03 9.75
C ILE A 227 42.70 16.96 8.57
N THR A 228 41.78 17.85 8.20
CA THR A 228 42.01 18.82 7.10
C THR A 228 43.12 19.81 7.44
N VAL A 229 43.21 20.30 8.68
CA VAL A 229 44.33 21.15 9.13
C VAL A 229 45.65 20.38 9.13
N LEU A 230 45.67 19.13 9.60
CA LEU A 230 46.87 18.28 9.57
C LEU A 230 47.33 17.99 8.13
N LEU A 231 46.39 17.70 7.22
CA LEU A 231 46.68 17.52 5.80
C LEU A 231 47.18 18.82 5.16
N TYR A 232 46.64 19.97 5.55
CA TYR A 232 47.11 21.28 5.09
C TYR A 232 48.54 21.54 5.55
N ILE A 233 48.86 21.33 6.83
CA ILE A 233 50.21 21.48 7.39
C ILE A 233 51.19 20.49 6.74
N TYR A 234 50.75 19.24 6.53
CA TYR A 234 51.54 18.23 5.84
C TYR A 234 51.84 18.64 4.39
N ARG A 235 50.83 19.12 3.64
CA ARG A 235 51.00 19.65 2.28
C ARG A 235 51.91 20.88 2.26
N GLN A 236 51.81 21.77 3.26
CA GLN A 236 52.67 22.95 3.38
C GLN A 236 54.14 22.56 3.63
N LYS A 237 54.40 21.53 4.46
CA LYS A 237 55.75 20.98 4.65
C LYS A 237 56.28 20.26 3.41
N ARG A 238 55.42 19.52 2.68
CA ARG A 238 55.80 18.83 1.44
C ARG A 238 56.08 19.82 0.30
N SER A 239 55.34 20.93 0.21
CA SER A 239 55.58 22.01 -0.76
C SER A 239 56.98 22.63 -0.59
N LYS A 240 57.45 22.82 0.66
CA LYS A 240 58.82 23.29 0.93
C LYS A 240 59.93 22.28 0.56
N LYS A 241 59.63 20.97 0.48
CA LYS A 241 60.55 19.95 -0.05
C LYS A 241 60.50 19.84 -1.57
N ASN A 242 59.31 19.95 -2.18
CA ASN A 242 59.13 19.82 -3.62
C ASN A 242 59.61 21.05 -4.42
N ILE A 243 59.61 22.26 -3.85
CA ILE A 243 60.24 23.45 -4.50
C ILE A 243 61.76 23.27 -4.66
N LYS A 244 62.40 22.46 -3.81
CA LYS A 244 63.84 22.11 -3.95
C LYS A 244 64.08 20.99 -4.96
N TYR A 245 63.05 20.20 -5.29
CA TYR A 245 63.11 19.04 -6.20
C TYR A 245 62.61 19.35 -7.63
N MET A 246 61.72 20.33 -7.80
CA MET A 246 61.14 20.73 -9.10
C MET A 246 62.00 21.74 -9.88
N ARG A 247 63.17 22.14 -9.37
CA ARG A 247 64.15 22.95 -10.12
C ARG A 247 65.13 22.09 -10.92
N GLN A 248 64.93 20.77 -10.93
CA GLN A 248 65.83 19.76 -11.55
C GLN A 248 65.13 18.83 -12.55
N LEU A 249 63.85 19.06 -12.88
CA LEU A 249 63.06 18.17 -13.77
C LEU A 249 62.37 18.89 -14.93
N ASP A 250 62.76 20.13 -15.25
CA ASP A 250 62.33 20.82 -16.49
C ASP A 250 63.16 20.39 -17.73
N ASP A 251 64.15 19.51 -17.55
CA ASP A 251 64.85 18.82 -18.64
C ASP A 251 64.36 17.37 -18.70
N ASN A 252 63.26 17.12 -19.42
CA ASN A 252 63.10 15.98 -20.35
C ASN A 252 61.64 15.84 -20.82
N GLN A 253 61.42 16.36 -22.03
CA GLN A 253 60.69 15.78 -23.15
C GLN A 253 59.50 14.83 -22.91
N SER A 254 58.38 15.30 -23.50
CA SER A 254 57.73 14.70 -24.67
C SER A 254 56.83 13.46 -24.52
N GLU A 255 55.63 13.68 -25.05
CA GLU A 255 54.85 12.77 -25.90
C GLU A 255 53.71 11.91 -25.33
N ASN A 256 52.59 12.04 -26.05
CA ASN A 256 51.50 11.11 -26.30
C ASN A 256 50.33 11.04 -25.31
N SER A 257 49.35 11.91 -25.59
CA SER A 257 47.93 11.67 -25.33
C SER A 257 47.30 11.05 -26.58
N THR A 258 46.83 9.81 -26.48
CA THR A 258 46.07 9.14 -27.52
C THR A 258 44.58 9.19 -27.15
N LYS A 259 43.83 10.02 -27.87
CA LYS A 259 42.39 9.81 -28.12
C LYS A 259 42.22 8.69 -29.16
N LEU A 260 41.05 8.04 -29.17
CA LEU A 260 40.20 7.65 -30.33
C LEU A 260 39.15 6.59 -29.84
N PRO A 261 38.17 6.14 -30.64
CA PRO A 261 36.82 6.73 -30.78
C PRO A 261 35.72 5.64 -30.71
N TYR A 262 34.43 5.97 -30.86
CA TYR A 262 33.54 5.15 -31.70
C TYR A 262 32.23 5.89 -32.01
N GLU A 263 31.93 6.00 -33.31
CA GLU A 263 30.67 6.43 -33.90
C GLU A 263 29.78 5.20 -34.19
N ASP A 264 28.48 5.40 -34.04
CA ASP A 264 27.31 4.95 -34.83
C ASP A 264 27.28 3.55 -35.47
N ASP A 265 26.17 2.83 -35.23
CA ASP A 265 25.39 2.27 -36.34
C ASP A 265 23.90 2.18 -35.99
N GLU A 266 23.08 2.60 -36.96
CA GLU A 266 21.62 2.71 -36.90
C GLU A 266 20.96 1.33 -37.06
N GLY A 267 20.14 0.94 -36.08
CA GLY A 267 19.30 -0.25 -36.12
C GLY A 267 17.86 0.08 -35.76
N ASN A 268 17.10 0.54 -36.75
CA ASN A 268 15.74 1.06 -36.62
C ASN A 268 14.70 -0.04 -36.34
N THR A 269 14.21 -0.16 -35.10
CA THR A 269 12.84 -0.65 -34.79
C THR A 269 12.20 0.19 -33.69
N SER A 270 12.08 1.50 -33.94
CA SER A 270 11.34 2.40 -33.07
C SER A 270 9.83 2.23 -33.27
N TYR A 271 9.14 1.57 -32.34
CA TYR A 271 7.69 1.72 -32.23
C TYR A 271 7.38 3.11 -31.68
N THR A 272 7.11 4.06 -32.57
CA THR A 272 6.42 5.29 -32.18
C THR A 272 5.04 4.88 -31.68
N VAL A 273 4.76 5.16 -30.40
CA VAL A 273 3.43 4.92 -29.81
C VAL A 273 2.42 5.69 -30.65
N LYS A 274 1.67 4.96 -31.48
CA LYS A 274 0.56 5.52 -32.25
C LYS A 274 -0.46 6.01 -31.24
N SER A 275 -0.59 7.33 -31.17
CA SER A 275 -1.66 8.11 -30.56
C SER A 275 -2.91 7.30 -30.20
N SER A 276 -2.95 6.76 -28.98
CA SER A 276 -4.16 6.39 -28.26
C SER A 276 -4.04 6.83 -26.80
N GLU A 277 -4.27 8.12 -26.58
CA GLU A 277 -4.75 8.81 -25.36
C GLU A 277 -4.24 8.49 -23.95
N ASN A 278 -3.29 7.56 -23.68
CA ASN A 278 -2.66 7.48 -22.36
C ASN A 278 -1.26 6.82 -22.38
N ASN A 279 -0.21 7.61 -22.58
CA ASN A 279 1.18 7.16 -22.42
C ASN A 279 1.66 7.27 -20.96
N LEU A 280 0.75 7.11 -20.00
CA LEU A 280 1.05 7.21 -18.57
C LEU A 280 1.27 5.80 -18.04
N PHE A 281 2.30 5.64 -17.21
CA PHE A 281 2.67 4.39 -16.58
C PHE A 281 2.80 4.60 -15.09
N TYR A 282 2.28 3.67 -14.30
CA TYR A 282 2.41 3.65 -12.85
C TYR A 282 3.63 2.81 -12.45
N VAL A 283 4.51 3.36 -11.63
CA VAL A 283 5.67 2.66 -11.08
C VAL A 283 5.24 1.79 -9.91
N PHE A 284 5.37 0.47 -10.03
CA PHE A 284 5.05 -0.47 -8.95
C PHE A 284 6.30 -1.09 -8.30
N HIS A 285 7.49 -0.82 -8.84
CA HIS A 285 8.78 -1.25 -8.27
C HIS A 285 9.80 -0.11 -8.34
N GLU A 286 10.54 0.13 -7.25
CA GLU A 286 11.58 1.16 -7.22
C GLU A 286 12.75 0.82 -8.16
N TYR A 287 13.40 1.84 -8.69
CA TYR A 287 14.58 1.69 -9.52
C TYR A 287 15.62 2.76 -9.21
N ILE A 288 16.84 2.32 -8.87
CA ILE A 288 18.00 3.20 -8.63
C ILE A 288 18.84 3.27 -9.90
N PRO A 289 19.05 4.47 -10.49
CA PRO A 289 19.88 4.66 -11.68
C PRO A 289 21.29 4.14 -11.51
N LYS A 290 21.77 3.42 -12.52
CA LYS A 290 23.13 2.89 -12.61
C LYS A 290 24.04 3.76 -13.47
N ILE A 291 23.47 4.49 -14.43
CA ILE A 291 24.16 5.40 -15.34
C ILE A 291 23.42 6.74 -15.44
N ASN A 292 24.08 7.76 -15.96
CA ASN A 292 23.63 9.17 -15.86
C ASN A 292 22.39 9.51 -16.69
N ASP A 293 22.06 8.70 -17.69
CA ASP A 293 20.90 8.85 -18.56
C ASP A 293 19.66 8.13 -18.06
N GLU A 294 19.74 7.38 -16.95
CA GLU A 294 18.62 6.71 -16.30
C GLU A 294 17.96 7.59 -15.21
N ILE A 295 16.66 7.43 -15.00
CA ILE A 295 15.90 8.16 -13.98
C ILE A 295 15.54 7.31 -12.77
N GLN A 296 15.57 7.93 -11.58
CA GLN A 296 15.10 7.30 -10.35
C GLN A 296 13.58 7.10 -10.43
N LEU A 297 13.15 5.90 -10.10
CA LEU A 297 11.73 5.57 -9.95
C LEU A 297 11.44 5.22 -8.49
N ASN A 298 10.43 5.86 -7.91
CA ASN A 298 9.89 5.48 -6.62
C ASN A 298 8.52 4.83 -6.81
N VAL A 299 8.16 3.89 -5.94
CA VAL A 299 6.84 3.24 -6.00
C VAL A 299 5.75 4.30 -5.87
N SER A 300 4.77 4.24 -6.78
CA SER A 300 3.68 5.19 -6.95
C SER A 300 3.97 6.46 -7.77
N ASP A 301 5.17 6.61 -8.33
CA ASP A 301 5.42 7.62 -9.34
C ASP A 301 4.60 7.34 -10.61
N ILE A 302 4.22 8.41 -11.31
CA ILE A 302 3.65 8.33 -12.66
C ILE A 302 4.71 8.77 -13.65
N VAL A 303 5.00 7.91 -14.62
CA VAL A 303 5.94 8.19 -15.70
C VAL A 303 5.15 8.39 -16.99
N ARG A 304 5.41 9.51 -17.66
CA ARG A 304 4.96 9.71 -19.04
C ARG A 304 5.98 9.10 -19.98
N VAL A 305 5.64 7.96 -20.57
CA VAL A 305 6.51 7.26 -21.52
C VAL A 305 6.44 7.97 -22.89
N LYS A 306 7.59 8.40 -23.39
CA LYS A 306 7.73 9.05 -24.71
C LYS A 306 8.11 8.03 -25.78
N LYS A 307 8.94 7.04 -25.43
CA LYS A 307 9.42 5.99 -26.33
C LYS A 307 9.62 4.68 -25.58
N ILE A 308 9.31 3.56 -26.21
CA ILE A 308 9.61 2.21 -25.72
C ILE A 308 10.64 1.58 -26.65
N PHE A 309 11.64 0.92 -26.07
CA PHE A 309 12.67 0.15 -26.76
C PHE A 309 12.36 -1.36 -26.68
N ASP A 310 12.96 -2.15 -27.54
CA ASP A 310 12.72 -3.60 -27.67
C ASP A 310 13.47 -4.45 -26.63
N ASP A 311 14.41 -3.84 -25.90
CA ASP A 311 15.21 -4.44 -24.83
C ASP A 311 14.55 -4.38 -23.44
N GLY A 312 13.30 -3.93 -23.37
CA GLY A 312 12.54 -3.79 -22.12
C GLY A 312 12.73 -2.45 -21.41
N TRP A 313 13.39 -1.48 -22.06
CA TRP A 313 13.52 -0.11 -21.57
C TRP A 313 12.53 0.84 -22.23
N ALA A 314 12.35 1.99 -21.60
CA ALA A 314 11.61 3.12 -22.14
C ALA A 314 12.34 4.43 -21.84
N TYR A 315 12.07 5.45 -22.64
CA TYR A 315 12.47 6.82 -22.38
C TYR A 315 11.23 7.64 -22.03
N GLY A 316 11.28 8.37 -20.92
CA GLY A 316 10.12 9.08 -20.39
C GLY A 316 10.47 10.11 -19.33
N THR A 317 9.43 10.78 -18.84
CA THR A 317 9.55 11.78 -17.77
C THR A 317 8.82 11.27 -16.54
N ASN A 318 9.52 11.17 -15.40
CA ASN A 318 8.89 10.95 -14.11
C ASN A 318 8.21 12.25 -13.66
N ILE A 319 6.87 12.24 -13.55
CA ILE A 319 6.07 13.44 -13.27
C ILE A 319 6.27 13.92 -11.83
N SER A 320 6.58 13.02 -10.89
CA SER A 320 6.79 13.36 -9.48
C SER A 320 8.07 14.15 -9.25
N THR A 321 9.12 13.84 -10.02
CA THR A 321 10.46 14.41 -9.85
C THR A 321 10.87 15.38 -10.96
N ASP A 322 10.04 15.49 -12.01
CA ASP A 322 10.31 16.25 -13.24
C ASP A 322 11.64 15.85 -13.93
N CYS A 323 12.12 14.63 -13.66
CA CYS A 323 13.34 14.09 -14.25
C CYS A 323 13.02 13.28 -15.51
N GLU A 324 13.84 13.44 -16.54
CA GLU A 324 13.67 12.78 -17.84
C GLU A 324 14.90 11.91 -18.17
N GLY A 325 14.64 10.70 -18.69
CA GLY A 325 15.69 9.75 -19.06
C GLY A 325 15.15 8.34 -19.29
N ALA A 326 16.06 7.38 -19.32
CA ALA A 326 15.77 5.96 -19.51
C ALA A 326 15.23 5.33 -18.22
N LEU A 327 14.27 4.41 -18.38
CA LEU A 327 13.64 3.67 -17.30
C LEU A 327 13.32 2.21 -17.71
N PRO A 328 13.39 1.24 -16.79
CA PRO A 328 12.99 -0.13 -17.09
C PRO A 328 11.46 -0.28 -17.08
N LEU A 329 10.88 -0.84 -18.15
CA LEU A 329 9.44 -1.12 -18.18
C LEU A 329 9.01 -2.20 -17.19
N ALA A 330 9.93 -3.07 -16.78
CA ALA A 330 9.67 -4.09 -15.76
C ALA A 330 9.27 -3.50 -14.39
N CYS A 331 9.51 -2.21 -14.16
CA CYS A 331 9.12 -1.49 -12.95
C CYS A 331 7.77 -0.76 -13.08
N CYS A 332 7.15 -0.81 -14.25
CA CYS A 332 6.03 0.05 -14.66
C CYS A 332 4.85 -0.75 -15.23
N ILE A 333 3.63 -0.27 -15.05
CA ILE A 333 2.42 -0.81 -15.68
C ILE A 333 1.62 0.31 -16.35
N GLU A 334 0.97 0.03 -17.49
CA GLU A 334 0.13 0.99 -18.19
C GLU A 334 -0.99 1.55 -17.31
N TYR A 335 -1.15 2.87 -17.32
CA TYR A 335 -2.19 3.58 -16.56
C TYR A 335 -3.45 3.73 -17.42
N HIS A 336 -4.36 2.75 -17.36
CA HIS A 336 -5.64 2.83 -18.07
C HIS A 336 -6.67 3.68 -17.32
N SER A 337 -7.24 4.69 -18.00
CA SER A 337 -8.25 5.61 -17.44
C SER A 337 -9.72 5.18 -17.65
N SER A 338 -10.01 3.95 -18.11
CA SER A 338 -11.35 3.57 -18.56
C SER A 338 -12.18 2.82 -17.49
N ILE A 339 -13.00 3.55 -16.73
CA ILE A 339 -13.90 3.05 -15.67
C ILE A 339 -15.22 2.41 -16.20
N SER A 340 -15.44 2.32 -17.52
CA SER A 340 -16.76 1.93 -18.05
C SER A 340 -17.03 0.42 -18.15
N THR A 341 -16.01 -0.44 -18.29
CA THR A 341 -16.25 -1.87 -18.59
C THR A 341 -16.50 -2.73 -17.35
N MET A 342 -16.13 -2.25 -16.15
CA MET A 342 -16.23 -3.05 -14.92
C MET A 342 -17.58 -2.92 -14.20
N MET A 343 -18.44 -1.98 -14.60
CA MET A 343 -19.74 -1.72 -13.93
C MET A 343 -20.97 -2.28 -14.68
N MET A 344 -20.83 -2.84 -15.88
CA MET A 344 -21.99 -3.34 -16.66
C MET A 344 -22.36 -4.81 -16.45
N SER A 345 -21.67 -5.56 -15.58
CA SER A 345 -22.04 -6.96 -15.26
C SER A 345 -22.87 -7.13 -13.97
N TYR A 346 -23.32 -6.04 -13.34
CA TYR A 346 -24.27 -6.10 -12.23
C TYR A 346 -25.71 -6.29 -12.74
N SER A 347 -26.04 -7.48 -13.22
CA SER A 347 -27.40 -8.02 -13.07
C SER A 347 -27.37 -9.07 -11.96
N ALA A 348 -28.02 -8.76 -10.84
CA ALA A 348 -28.24 -9.73 -9.77
C ALA A 348 -28.97 -10.95 -10.35
N PRO A 349 -28.53 -12.19 -10.08
CA PRO A 349 -29.32 -13.36 -10.46
C PRO A 349 -30.66 -13.34 -9.72
N PRO A 350 -31.78 -13.72 -10.37
CA PRO A 350 -33.06 -13.82 -9.70
C PRO A 350 -32.98 -14.87 -8.60
N LEU A 351 -33.50 -14.53 -7.42
CA LEU A 351 -33.70 -15.47 -6.32
C LEU A 351 -34.60 -16.61 -6.84
N GLY A 352 -34.03 -17.82 -6.92
CA GLY A 352 -34.82 -19.03 -7.17
C GLY A 352 -35.84 -19.26 -6.05
N PRO A 353 -36.98 -19.89 -6.34
CA PRO A 353 -38.04 -20.07 -5.36
C PRO A 353 -37.58 -20.92 -4.18
N VAL A 354 -37.86 -20.42 -2.97
CA VAL A 354 -37.73 -21.13 -1.71
C VAL A 354 -38.77 -22.24 -1.72
N ASN A 355 -38.32 -23.50 -1.83
CA ASN A 355 -39.19 -24.66 -1.63
C ASN A 355 -39.57 -24.75 -0.15
N HIS A 356 -40.78 -24.29 0.17
CA HIS A 356 -41.49 -24.75 1.35
C HIS A 356 -41.83 -26.23 1.14
N ARG A 357 -41.15 -27.13 1.85
CA ARG A 357 -41.71 -28.46 2.09
C ARG A 357 -42.68 -28.33 3.26
N GLU A 358 -43.96 -28.24 2.91
CA GLU A 358 -45.07 -28.45 3.83
C GLU A 358 -44.95 -29.83 4.49
N SER A 359 -45.14 -29.84 5.80
CA SER A 359 -45.67 -31.00 6.50
C SER A 359 -47.11 -31.22 6.05
N SER A 360 -47.42 -32.42 5.57
CA SER A 360 -48.77 -32.98 5.67
C SER A 360 -48.68 -34.49 5.88
N LEU A 361 -49.40 -34.91 6.91
CA LEU A 361 -49.59 -36.24 7.46
C LEU A 361 -50.36 -37.19 6.53
N ILE A 362 -50.53 -38.42 7.05
CA ILE A 362 -51.53 -39.46 6.75
C ILE A 362 -50.93 -40.53 5.82
N THR A 363 -50.72 -41.80 6.22
CA THR A 363 -51.54 -42.72 7.02
C THR A 363 -50.68 -43.80 7.66
#